data_AF-A0A7C7UP17-F1
#
_entry.id   AF-A0A7C7UP17-F1
#
_cell.length_a   1.000
_cell.length_b   1.000
_cell.length_c   1.000
_cell.angle_alpha   90.00
_cell.angle_beta   90.00
_cell.angle_gamma   90.00
#
_symmetry.space_group_name_H-M   'P 1'
#
loop_
_entity.id
_entity.type
_entity.pdbx_description
1 polymer ?
#
loop_
_entity_poly.entity_id
_entity_poly.type
_entity_poly.pdbx_seq_one_letter_code
_entity_poly.pdbx_strand_id
1 'polypeptide(L)'
;MSIAEWLVLLFQSGWVSLLDYLAAHVLLCLVPAFFIAGALSALIPKEAVTRYLGPRASKWVSYPAAAAGGFVLAVCSCTILPLFAGIWKRGAGLGPAITFLFV
;
A
#
# COMPACT_ATOMS: atom_id res chain seq x y z
N MET A 1 19.57 -43.58 -6.66
CA MET A 1 19.03 -42.24 -6.35
C MET A 1 19.03 -42.08 -4.84
N SER A 2 19.92 -41.24 -4.30
CA SER A 2 20.18 -41.14 -2.86
C SER A 2 19.16 -40.22 -2.16
N ILE A 3 18.93 -40.45 -0.87
CA ILE A 3 18.07 -39.64 0.00
C ILE A 3 18.50 -38.15 -0.01
N ALA A 4 19.78 -37.89 -0.23
CA ALA A 4 20.33 -36.54 -0.40
C ALA A 4 19.79 -35.81 -1.64
N GLU A 5 19.60 -36.50 -2.77
CA GLU A 5 19.03 -35.92 -3.99
C GLU A 5 17.55 -35.55 -3.80
N TRP A 6 16.80 -36.38 -3.09
CA TRP A 6 15.40 -36.09 -2.74
C TRP A 6 15.27 -34.87 -1.82
N LEU A 7 16.16 -34.74 -0.84
CA LEU A 7 16.20 -33.56 0.04
C LEU A 7 16.55 -32.29 -0.74
N VAL A 8 17.54 -32.35 -1.64
CA VAL A 8 17.93 -31.21 -2.49
C VAL A 8 16.82 -30.84 -3.48
N LEU A 9 16.16 -31.82 -4.10
CA LEU A 9 15.02 -31.60 -4.99
C LEU A 9 13.80 -31.00 -4.26
N LEU A 10 13.48 -31.50 -3.06
CA LEU A 10 12.41 -30.93 -2.22
C LEU A 10 12.72 -29.48 -1.82
N PHE A 11 13.97 -29.19 -1.46
CA PHE A 11 14.39 -27.83 -1.11
C PHE A 11 14.36 -26.88 -2.32
N GLN A 12 14.90 -27.30 -3.46
CA GLN A 12 14.91 -26.48 -4.69
C GLN A 12 13.50 -26.25 -5.24
N SER A 13 12.65 -27.28 -5.29
CA SER A 13 11.28 -27.15 -5.79
C SER A 13 10.41 -26.28 -4.88
N GLY A 14 10.56 -26.40 -3.55
CA GLY A 14 9.89 -25.54 -2.58
C GLY A 14 10.33 -24.08 -2.71
N TRP A 15 11.63 -23.82 -2.86
CA TRP A 15 12.18 -22.47 -2.97
C TRP A 15 11.73 -21.76 -4.26
N VAL A 16 11.74 -22.47 -5.39
CA VAL A 16 11.29 -21.92 -6.69
C VAL A 16 9.80 -21.64 -6.67
N SER A 17 8.97 -22.54 -6.13
CA SER A 17 7.52 -22.34 -6.06
C SER A 17 7.14 -21.14 -5.19
N LEU A 18 7.84 -20.94 -4.06
CA LEU A 18 7.60 -19.81 -3.17
C LEU A 18 7.98 -18.48 -3.84
N LEU A 19 9.11 -18.45 -4.54
CA LEU A 19 9.57 -17.28 -5.29
C LEU A 19 8.61 -16.91 -6.42
N ASP A 20 8.12 -17.89 -7.18
CA ASP A 20 7.14 -17.66 -8.25
C ASP A 20 5.82 -17.10 -7.68
N TYR A 21 5.35 -17.67 -6.57
CA TYR A 21 4.13 -17.21 -5.91
C TYR A 21 4.28 -15.78 -5.38
N LEU A 22 5.42 -15.47 -4.76
CA LEU A 22 5.68 -14.14 -4.21
C LEU A 22 5.89 -13.11 -5.32
N ALA A 23 6.60 -13.47 -6.40
CA ALA A 23 6.79 -12.62 -7.56
C ALA A 23 5.45 -12.30 -8.23
N ALA A 24 4.63 -13.32 -8.50
CA ALA A 24 3.30 -13.14 -9.09
C ALA A 24 2.39 -12.32 -8.16
N HIS A 25 2.35 -12.63 -6.86
CA HIS A 25 1.49 -11.95 -5.89
C HIS A 25 1.89 -10.48 -5.67
N VAL A 26 3.18 -10.19 -5.59
CA VAL A 26 3.68 -8.82 -5.48
C VAL A 26 3.45 -8.08 -6.79
N LEU A 27 3.74 -8.65 -7.96
CA LEU A 27 3.47 -7.94 -9.23
C LEU A 27 1.98 -7.60 -9.38
N LEU A 28 1.10 -8.57 -9.14
CA LEU A 28 -0.34 -8.41 -9.35
C LEU A 28 -0.99 -7.41 -8.41
N CYS A 29 -0.54 -7.32 -7.14
CA CYS A 29 -1.10 -6.36 -6.18
C CYS A 29 -0.36 -5.01 -6.20
N LEU A 30 0.95 -5.01 -6.32
CA LEU A 30 1.79 -3.82 -6.16
C LEU A 30 1.72 -2.92 -7.40
N VAL A 31 1.72 -3.48 -8.63
CA VAL A 31 1.65 -2.70 -9.86
C VAL A 31 0.36 -1.86 -9.97
N PRO A 32 -0.86 -2.43 -9.84
CA PRO A 32 -2.07 -1.63 -9.87
C PRO A 32 -2.16 -0.68 -8.67
N ALA A 33 -1.68 -1.08 -7.48
CA ALA A 33 -1.67 -0.18 -6.32
C ALA A 33 -0.76 1.04 -6.53
N PHE A 34 0.45 0.87 -7.04
CA PHE A 34 1.33 2.00 -7.39
C PHE A 34 0.77 2.83 -8.53
N PHE A 35 0.09 2.21 -9.48
CA PHE A 35 -0.56 2.92 -10.57
C PHE A 35 -1.72 3.79 -10.06
N ILE A 36 -2.58 3.24 -9.20
CA ILE A 36 -3.69 3.97 -8.56
C ILE A 36 -3.15 5.05 -7.62
N ALA A 37 -2.13 4.76 -6.81
CA ALA A 37 -1.49 5.73 -5.93
C ALA A 37 -0.82 6.87 -6.74
N GLY A 38 -0.19 6.54 -7.86
CA GLY A 38 0.41 7.49 -8.79
C GLY A 38 -0.64 8.32 -9.51
N ALA A 39 -1.74 7.72 -9.94
CA ALA A 39 -2.88 8.39 -10.55
C ALA A 39 -3.58 9.31 -9.55
N LEU A 40 -3.92 8.85 -8.35
CA LEU A 40 -4.44 9.69 -7.26
C LEU A 40 -3.47 10.82 -6.93
N SER A 41 -2.16 10.55 -6.91
CA SER A 41 -1.16 11.60 -6.74
C SER A 41 -1.16 12.58 -7.91
N ALA A 42 -1.33 12.16 -9.16
CA ALA A 42 -1.39 13.05 -10.31
C ALA A 42 -2.70 13.86 -10.37
N LEU A 43 -3.83 13.24 -10.05
CA LEU A 43 -5.16 13.84 -10.11
C LEU A 43 -5.48 14.72 -8.90
N ILE A 44 -4.93 14.44 -7.71
CA ILE A 44 -5.19 15.23 -6.50
C ILE A 44 -4.08 16.30 -6.33
N PRO A 45 -4.40 17.58 -6.50
CA PRO A 45 -3.43 18.67 -6.33
C PRO A 45 -2.99 18.78 -4.87
N LYS A 46 -1.73 19.16 -4.66
CA LYS A 46 -1.07 19.27 -3.34
C LYS A 46 -1.82 20.24 -2.44
N GLU A 47 -2.43 21.26 -3.03
CA GLU A 47 -3.27 22.28 -2.40
C GLU A 47 -4.57 21.66 -1.85
N ALA A 48 -5.17 20.68 -2.54
CA ALA A 48 -6.35 19.99 -2.04
C ALA A 48 -6.01 19.05 -0.88
N VAL A 49 -4.88 18.32 -0.96
CA VAL A 49 -4.40 17.45 0.14
C VAL A 49 -4.07 18.28 1.37
N THR A 50 -3.38 19.42 1.23
CA THR A 50 -3.06 20.29 2.37
C THR A 50 -4.26 21.06 2.91
N ARG A 51 -5.27 21.34 2.08
CA ARG A 51 -6.52 22.01 2.49
C ARG A 51 -7.52 21.09 3.18
N TYR A 52 -7.63 19.82 2.76
CA TYR A 52 -8.58 18.85 3.32
C TYR A 52 -7.94 17.84 4.29
N LEU A 53 -6.69 17.46 4.09
CA LEU A 53 -5.94 16.48 4.89
C LEU A 53 -4.72 17.09 5.61
N GLY A 54 -4.45 18.39 5.46
CA GLY A 54 -3.26 19.03 6.05
C GLY A 54 -3.37 19.30 7.56
N PRO A 55 -2.27 19.69 8.22
CA PRO A 55 -2.21 19.92 9.67
C PRO A 55 -3.15 21.01 10.21
N ARG A 56 -3.61 21.92 9.34
CA ARG A 56 -4.55 23.00 9.66
C ARG A 56 -5.99 22.72 9.19
N ALA A 57 -6.25 21.56 8.58
CA ALA A 57 -7.59 21.20 8.11
C ALA A 57 -8.49 20.77 9.27
N SER A 58 -9.79 21.08 9.18
CA SER A 58 -10.80 20.70 10.16
C SER A 58 -10.75 19.19 10.45
N LYS A 59 -10.49 18.81 11.71
CA LYS A 59 -10.43 17.40 12.16
C LYS A 59 -11.72 16.64 11.84
N TRP A 60 -12.85 17.34 11.77
CA TRP A 60 -14.15 16.75 11.42
C TRP A 60 -14.28 16.34 9.95
N VAL A 61 -13.47 16.89 9.06
CA VAL A 61 -13.50 16.55 7.62
C VAL A 61 -12.34 15.64 7.25
N SER A 62 -11.16 15.86 7.85
CA SER A 62 -9.95 15.11 7.52
C SER A 62 -9.98 13.65 7.99
N TYR A 63 -10.54 13.37 9.18
CA TYR A 63 -10.68 12.02 9.72
C TYR A 63 -11.64 11.12 8.93
N PRO A 64 -12.90 11.53 8.63
CA PRO A 64 -13.80 10.69 7.85
C PRO A 64 -13.37 10.54 6.39
N ALA A 65 -12.74 11.56 5.79
CA ALA A 65 -12.18 11.43 4.44
C ALA A 65 -11.04 10.41 4.38
N ALA A 66 -10.15 10.41 5.38
CA ALA A 66 -9.09 9.42 5.50
C ALA A 66 -9.65 8.01 5.75
N ALA A 67 -10.63 7.88 6.63
CA ALA A 67 -11.28 6.60 6.91
C ALA A 67 -12.04 6.05 5.70
N ALA A 68 -12.80 6.88 4.99
CA ALA A 68 -13.48 6.49 3.76
C ALA A 68 -12.48 6.10 2.66
N GLY A 69 -11.36 6.83 2.56
CA GLY A 69 -10.28 6.49 1.64
C GLY A 69 -9.66 5.12 1.94
N GLY A 70 -9.36 4.83 3.21
CA GLY A 70 -8.84 3.53 3.65
C GLY A 70 -9.83 2.39 3.41
N PHE A 71 -11.10 2.62 3.73
CA PHE A 71 -12.17 1.63 3.55
C PHE A 71 -12.42 1.29 2.07
N VAL A 72 -12.45 2.29 1.19
CA VAL A 72 -12.60 2.09 -0.26
C VAL A 72 -11.39 1.38 -0.85
N LEU A 73 -10.20 1.65 -0.29
CA LEU A 73 -8.94 1.04 -0.70
C LEU A 73 -8.57 -0.11 0.24
N ALA A 74 -9.52 -0.91 0.74
CA ALA A 74 -9.25 -2.07 1.58
C ALA A 74 -8.27 -3.03 0.88
N VAL A 75 -6.99 -2.89 1.20
CA VAL A 75 -5.89 -3.61 0.56
C VAL A 75 -4.96 -4.20 1.62
N CYS A 76 -4.14 -5.16 1.22
CA CYS A 76 -3.17 -5.75 2.12
C CYS A 76 -2.13 -4.74 2.62
N SER A 77 -1.45 -5.09 3.70
CA SER A 77 -0.40 -4.27 4.32
C SER A 77 0.70 -3.81 3.33
N CYS A 78 0.91 -4.57 2.25
CA CYS A 78 1.90 -4.31 1.21
C CYS A 78 1.64 -3.03 0.40
N THR A 79 0.37 -2.62 0.28
CA THR A 79 -0.07 -1.55 -0.62
C THR A 79 -0.53 -0.30 0.13
N ILE A 80 -0.92 -0.44 1.40
CA ILE A 80 -1.29 0.70 2.24
C ILE A 80 -0.07 1.55 2.62
N LEU A 81 1.10 0.92 2.80
CA LEU A 81 2.38 1.59 3.08
C LEU A 81 2.81 2.58 1.98
N PRO A 82 2.88 2.20 0.68
CA PRO A 82 3.25 3.13 -0.38
C PRO A 82 2.19 4.22 -0.60
N LEU A 83 0.90 3.91 -0.43
CA LEU A 83 -0.18 4.90 -0.47
C LEU A 83 -0.03 5.95 0.64
N PHE A 84 0.16 5.49 1.88
CA PHE A 84 0.45 6.33 3.03
C PHE A 84 1.68 7.21 2.80
N ALA A 85 2.78 6.63 2.33
CA ALA A 85 4.00 7.37 2.04
C ALA A 85 3.79 8.42 0.94
N GLY A 86 3.01 8.11 -0.10
CA GLY A 86 2.66 9.04 -1.16
C GLY A 86 1.83 10.24 -0.66
N ILE A 87 0.80 9.98 0.14
CA ILE A 87 -0.08 11.01 0.71
C ILE A 87 0.67 11.86 1.75
N TRP A 88 1.50 11.25 2.60
CA TRP A 88 2.34 11.99 3.56
C TRP A 88 3.35 12.89 2.84
N LYS A 89 4.08 12.37 1.85
CA LYS A 89 5.09 13.15 1.11
C LYS A 89 4.48 14.37 0.37
N ARG A 90 3.16 14.39 0.18
CA ARG A 90 2.37 15.51 -0.38
C ARG A 90 1.94 16.57 0.64
N GLY A 91 2.18 16.37 1.93
CA GLY A 91 1.89 17.35 2.99
C GLY A 91 0.62 17.08 3.82
N ALA A 92 0.08 15.86 3.79
CA ALA A 92 -0.97 15.46 4.72
C ALA A 92 -0.46 15.49 6.17
N GLY A 93 -1.33 15.87 7.11
CA GLY A 93 -1.02 15.82 8.54
C GLY A 93 -0.83 14.39 9.03
N LEU A 94 -0.03 14.21 10.08
CA LEU A 94 0.26 12.89 10.66
C LEU A 94 -1.04 12.17 11.10
N GLY A 95 -2.01 12.90 11.68
CA GLY A 95 -3.27 12.33 12.17
C GLY A 95 -4.16 11.69 11.09
N PRO A 96 -4.51 12.43 10.00
CA PRO A 96 -5.22 11.89 8.85
C PRO A 96 -4.48 10.72 8.17
N ALA A 97 -3.14 10.79 8.13
CA ALA A 97 -2.34 9.72 7.54
C ALA A 97 -2.39 8.43 8.37
N ILE A 98 -2.34 8.52 9.70
CA ILE A 98 -2.46 7.35 10.59
C ILE A 98 -3.88 6.76 10.54
N THR A 99 -4.91 7.60 10.43
CA THR A 99 -6.29 7.10 10.31
C THR A 99 -6.57 6.40 8.99
N PHE A 100 -5.94 6.82 7.90
CA PHE A 100 -5.97 6.06 6.65
C PHE A 100 -5.30 4.69 6.81
N LEU A 101 -4.25 4.57 7.62
CA LEU A 101 -3.52 3.31 7.87
C LEU A 101 -4.25 2.33 8.79
N PHE A 102 -5.11 2.83 9.69
CA PHE A 102 -5.74 2.02 10.73
C PHE A 102 -7.13 1.47 10.33
N VAL A 103 -7.72 1.97 9.24
CA VAL A 103 -9.00 1.49 8.69
C VAL A 103 -8.75 0.31 7.76
#